data_AF-A0A914QLH6-F1
#
_entry.id   AF-A0A914QLH6-F1
#
_cell.length_a   1.000
_cell.length_b   1.000
_cell.length_c   1.000
_cell.angle_alpha   90.00
_cell.angle_beta   90.00
_cell.angle_gamma   90.00
#
_symmetry.space_group_name_H-M   'P 1'
#
loop_
_entity.id
_entity.type
_entity.pdbx_description
1 polymer ?
#
loop_
_entity_poly.entity_id
_entity_poly.type
_entity_poly.pdbx_seq_one_letter_code
_entity_poly.pdbx_strand_id
1 'polypeptide(L)'
;MSDFPHSVVMDAVTIAPIPELIHYYPQSIAIATFILSIFGVISNIIVIIAIIVSPELRNRCYFLICYLAISDLICCIYYSILRILIFTYKYNMTNYECFMWSFIGLFAMNTQTGLTVMLGVDRFLAVSQPYKYRKWHSTYYIIAMIIPPNIYAFLITGYGFYEATDAFKVRKICWERDLLFAKKITQIVIEFEKYR
;
A
#
# COMPACT_ATOMS: atom_id res chain seq x y z
N MET A 1 -14.60 18.82 20.19
CA MET A 1 -13.55 19.26 21.13
C MET A 1 -13.33 18.14 22.13
N SER A 2 -12.40 17.25 21.81
CA SER A 2 -11.75 16.31 22.73
C SER A 2 -10.55 15.74 21.96
N ASP A 3 -9.53 16.58 21.80
CA ASP A 3 -8.21 16.15 21.34
C ASP A 3 -7.67 15.13 22.36
N PHE A 4 -7.74 13.85 22.01
CA PHE A 4 -7.02 12.83 22.77
C PHE A 4 -5.54 12.90 22.38
N PRO A 5 -4.62 13.15 23.32
CA PRO A 5 -3.20 13.26 23.01
C PRO A 5 -2.69 11.96 22.39
N HIS A 6 -1.93 12.07 21.30
CA HIS A 6 -1.32 10.94 20.58
C HIS A 6 -0.55 9.96 21.48
N SER A 7 -0.01 10.42 22.61
CA SER A 7 0.66 9.61 23.63
C SER A 7 -0.30 8.70 24.40
N VAL A 8 -1.47 9.20 24.81
CA VAL A 8 -2.46 8.46 25.60
C VAL A 8 -3.09 7.30 24.81
N VAL A 9 -3.17 7.44 23.48
CA VAL A 9 -3.71 6.41 22.59
C VAL A 9 -2.78 5.20 22.46
N MET A 10 -1.45 5.43 22.39
CA MET A 10 -0.46 4.35 22.37
C MET A 10 -0.48 3.54 23.67
N ASP A 11 -0.64 4.22 24.81
CA ASP A 11 -0.74 3.57 26.12
C ASP A 11 -2.09 2.82 26.30
N ALA A 12 -3.19 3.34 25.74
CA ALA A 12 -4.51 2.70 25.83
C ALA A 12 -4.62 1.43 24.96
N VAL A 13 -4.01 1.41 23.76
CA VAL A 13 -3.99 0.22 22.87
C VAL A 13 -3.21 -0.93 23.49
N THR A 14 -2.19 -0.64 24.30
CA THR A 14 -1.40 -1.66 25.00
C THR A 14 -2.09 -2.30 26.21
N ILE A 15 -3.14 -1.68 26.75
CA ILE A 15 -3.76 -2.08 28.03
C ILE A 15 -5.19 -2.64 27.83
N ALA A 16 -5.87 -2.31 26.73
CA ALA A 16 -7.25 -2.76 26.49
C ALA A 16 -7.36 -4.27 26.17
N PRO A 17 -8.36 -4.98 26.73
CA PRO A 17 -8.63 -6.36 26.36
C PRO A 17 -9.04 -6.45 24.87
N ILE A 18 -8.41 -7.40 24.17
CA ILE A 18 -8.60 -7.79 22.76
C ILE A 18 -10.04 -7.61 22.18
N PRO A 19 -11.13 -8.00 22.88
CA PRO A 19 -12.51 -7.77 22.42
C PRO A 19 -12.92 -6.29 22.25
N GLU A 20 -12.33 -5.34 22.98
CA GLU A 20 -12.64 -3.90 22.86
C GLU A 20 -11.99 -3.25 21.62
N LEU A 21 -10.87 -3.78 21.13
CA LEU A 21 -10.21 -3.25 19.92
C LEU A 21 -11.00 -3.53 18.63
N ILE A 22 -11.70 -4.66 18.56
CA ILE A 22 -12.54 -5.02 17.40
C ILE A 22 -13.74 -4.08 17.30
N HIS A 23 -14.32 -3.69 18.44
CA HIS A 23 -15.44 -2.75 18.48
C HIS A 23 -15.06 -1.35 17.97
N TYR A 24 -13.76 -1.06 17.89
CA TYR A 24 -13.25 0.24 17.48
C TYR A 24 -12.85 0.33 16.00
N TYR A 25 -12.72 -0.80 15.29
CA TYR A 25 -12.60 -0.77 13.84
C TYR A 25 -14.00 -0.68 13.22
N PRO A 26 -14.37 0.44 12.59
CA PRO A 26 -15.68 0.55 11.97
C PRO A 26 -15.80 -0.52 10.89
N GLN A 27 -16.71 -1.49 11.10
CA GLN A 27 -16.94 -2.60 10.19
C GLN A 27 -17.24 -2.11 8.76
N SER A 28 -17.81 -0.92 8.62
CA SER A 28 -18.03 -0.24 7.34
C SER A 28 -16.73 -0.01 6.55
N ILE A 29 -15.64 0.40 7.20
CA ILE A 29 -14.34 0.62 6.54
C ILE A 29 -13.70 -0.71 6.16
N ALA A 30 -13.83 -1.74 7.01
CA ALA A 30 -13.39 -3.09 6.72
C ALA A 30 -14.01 -3.62 5.41
N ILE A 31 -15.33 -3.49 5.31
CA ILE A 31 -16.12 -3.96 4.17
C ILE A 31 -15.81 -3.11 2.93
N ALA A 32 -15.76 -1.77 3.07
CA ALA A 32 -15.46 -0.88 1.96
C ALA A 32 -14.06 -1.14 1.37
N THR A 33 -13.03 -1.27 2.22
CA THR A 33 -11.66 -1.55 1.76
C THR A 33 -11.51 -2.94 1.16
N PHE A 34 -12.26 -3.93 1.65
CA PHE A 34 -12.33 -5.26 1.04
C PHE A 34 -13.00 -5.23 -0.34
N ILE A 35 -14.10 -4.49 -0.51
CA ILE A 35 -14.74 -4.32 -1.82
C ILE A 35 -13.79 -3.62 -2.79
N LEU A 36 -13.13 -2.55 -2.35
CA LEU A 36 -12.13 -1.82 -3.14
C LEU A 36 -10.96 -2.71 -3.56
N SER A 37 -10.48 -3.61 -2.70
CA SER A 37 -9.41 -4.53 -3.06
C SER A 37 -9.84 -5.54 -4.12
N ILE A 38 -11.10 -6.01 -4.12
CA ILE A 38 -11.64 -6.86 -5.18
C ILE A 38 -11.70 -6.10 -6.52
N PHE A 39 -12.21 -4.86 -6.52
CA PHE A 39 -12.16 -4.01 -7.71
C PHE A 39 -10.73 -3.72 -8.16
N GLY A 40 -9.80 -3.57 -7.22
CA GLY A 40 -8.36 -3.46 -7.47
C GLY A 40 -7.80 -4.69 -8.20
N VAL A 41 -8.15 -5.90 -7.77
CA VAL A 41 -7.75 -7.13 -8.47
C VAL A 41 -8.30 -7.16 -9.90
N ILE A 42 -9.60 -6.91 -10.06
CA ILE A 42 -10.26 -6.95 -11.38
C ILE A 42 -9.65 -5.92 -12.33
N SER A 43 -9.47 -4.68 -11.86
CA SER A 43 -8.91 -3.59 -12.67
C SER A 43 -7.49 -3.87 -13.12
N ASN A 44 -6.61 -4.38 -12.25
CA ASN A 44 -5.24 -4.68 -12.63
C ASN A 44 -5.14 -5.89 -13.57
N ILE A 45 -6.02 -6.89 -13.45
CA ILE A 45 -6.13 -7.96 -14.46
C ILE A 45 -6.53 -7.38 -15.82
N ILE A 46 -7.52 -6.48 -15.86
CA ILE A 46 -7.95 -5.82 -17.10
C ILE A 46 -6.79 -5.04 -17.72
N VAL A 47 -5.99 -4.32 -16.91
CA VAL A 47 -4.80 -3.60 -17.39
C VAL A 47 -3.80 -4.55 -18.05
N ILE A 48 -3.50 -5.69 -17.42
CA ILE A 48 -2.59 -6.69 -18.00
C ILE A 48 -3.15 -7.24 -19.31
N ILE A 49 -4.43 -7.59 -19.35
CA ILE A 49 -5.10 -8.07 -20.57
C ILE A 49 -5.03 -7.01 -21.68
N ALA A 50 -5.32 -5.75 -21.36
CA ALA A 50 -5.27 -4.64 -22.32
C ALA A 50 -3.88 -4.48 -22.93
N ILE A 51 -2.81 -4.60 -22.12
CA ILE A 51 -1.42 -4.55 -22.61
C ILE A 51 -1.10 -5.72 -23.54
N ILE A 52 -1.63 -6.91 -23.26
CA ILE A 52 -1.41 -8.10 -24.11
C ILE A 52 -2.15 -7.98 -25.44
N VAL A 53 -3.41 -7.50 -25.40
CA VAL A 53 -4.29 -7.40 -26.57
C VAL A 53 -3.91 -6.24 -27.48
N SER A 54 -3.42 -5.13 -26.94
CA SER A 54 -3.13 -3.92 -27.71
C SER A 54 -1.62 -3.74 -27.97
N PRO A 55 -1.10 -4.21 -29.12
CA PRO A 55 0.30 -4.00 -29.49
C PRO A 55 0.65 -2.51 -29.65
N GLU A 56 -0.33 -1.65 -29.93
CA GLU A 56 -0.17 -0.19 -30.00
C GLU A 56 0.22 0.43 -28.64
N LEU A 57 -0.14 -0.21 -27.52
CA LEU A 57 0.27 0.22 -26.18
C LEU A 57 1.70 -0.21 -25.82
N ARG A 58 2.36 -1.04 -26.64
CA ARG A 58 3.71 -1.57 -26.41
C ARG A 58 4.81 -0.55 -26.73
N ASN A 59 4.73 0.62 -26.10
CA ASN A 59 5.78 1.64 -26.09
C ASN A 59 6.72 1.45 -24.87
N ARG A 60 7.85 2.17 -24.76
CA ARG A 60 8.86 2.00 -23.68
C ARG A 60 8.29 1.94 -22.25
N CYS A 61 7.17 2.61 -22.02
CA CYS A 61 6.45 2.66 -20.75
C CYS A 61 5.65 1.38 -20.40
N TYR A 62 5.40 0.47 -21.35
CA TYR A 62 4.56 -0.72 -21.10
C TYR A 62 5.13 -1.63 -20.01
N PHE A 63 6.46 -1.73 -19.91
CA PHE A 63 7.12 -2.49 -18.86
C PHE A 63 6.85 -1.90 -17.47
N LEU A 64 6.85 -0.58 -17.33
CA LEU A 64 6.54 0.09 -16.07
C LEU A 64 5.08 -0.12 -15.69
N ILE A 65 4.16 0.02 -16.65
CA ILE A 65 2.72 -0.18 -16.41
C ILE A 65 2.44 -1.64 -16.04
N CYS A 66 3.06 -2.61 -16.72
CA CYS A 66 2.92 -4.03 -16.40
C CYS A 66 3.48 -4.35 -15.01
N TYR A 67 4.66 -3.82 -14.68
CA TYR A 67 5.27 -4.03 -13.37
C TYR A 67 4.47 -3.36 -12.23
N LEU A 68 3.89 -2.18 -12.50
CA LEU A 68 2.93 -1.52 -11.62
C LEU A 68 1.71 -2.43 -11.39
N ALA A 69 1.06 -2.89 -12.46
CA ALA A 69 -0.14 -3.73 -12.37
C ALA A 69 0.11 -5.05 -11.61
N ILE A 70 1.27 -5.67 -11.79
CA ILE A 70 1.65 -6.87 -11.03
C ILE A 70 1.83 -6.53 -9.54
N SER A 71 2.48 -5.40 -9.23
CA SER A 71 2.68 -4.96 -7.84
C SER A 71 1.35 -4.63 -7.16
N ASP A 72 0.45 -3.96 -7.87
CA ASP A 72 -0.92 -3.68 -7.46
C ASP A 72 -1.73 -4.95 -7.19
N LEU A 73 -1.61 -5.99 -8.05
CA LEU A 73 -2.28 -7.27 -7.83
C LEU A 73 -1.83 -7.93 -6.54
N ILE A 74 -0.52 -7.99 -6.32
CA ILE A 74 0.06 -8.55 -5.09
C ILE A 74 -0.46 -7.77 -3.87
N CYS A 75 -0.48 -6.44 -3.95
CA CYS A 75 -0.97 -5.58 -2.90
C CYS A 75 -2.46 -5.79 -2.60
N CYS A 76 -3.30 -5.86 -3.63
CA CYS A 76 -4.75 -6.07 -3.50
C CYS A 76 -5.09 -7.45 -2.95
N ILE A 77 -4.37 -8.50 -3.37
CA ILE A 77 -4.51 -9.85 -2.82
C ILE A 77 -4.12 -9.85 -1.34
N TYR A 78 -2.99 -9.22 -1.00
CA TYR A 78 -2.53 -9.09 0.38
C TYR A 78 -3.57 -8.39 1.28
N TYR A 79 -4.09 -7.23 0.86
CA TYR A 79 -5.15 -6.54 1.60
C TYR A 79 -6.41 -7.39 1.75
N SER A 80 -6.79 -8.15 0.72
CA SER A 80 -7.96 -9.03 0.79
C SER A 80 -7.78 -10.13 1.84
N ILE A 81 -6.59 -10.75 1.90
CA ILE A 81 -6.25 -11.77 2.92
C ILE A 81 -6.28 -11.15 4.33
N LEU A 82 -5.68 -9.97 4.51
CA LEU A 82 -5.70 -9.27 5.80
C LEU A 82 -7.12 -9.00 6.29
N ARG A 83 -8.03 -8.55 5.40
CA ARG A 83 -9.43 -8.27 5.75
C ARG A 83 -10.18 -9.55 6.13
N ILE A 84 -9.92 -10.66 5.45
CA ILE A 84 -10.49 -11.98 5.82
C ILE A 84 -10.01 -12.42 7.21
N LEU A 85 -8.73 -12.22 7.54
CA LEU A 85 -8.19 -12.54 8.87
C LEU A 85 -8.85 -11.71 9.99
N ILE A 86 -9.13 -10.43 9.72
CA ILE A 86 -9.88 -9.54 10.61
C ILE A 86 -11.30 -10.10 10.82
N PHE A 87 -12.03 -10.41 9.75
CA PHE A 87 -13.39 -10.96 9.85
C PHE A 87 -13.46 -12.32 10.56
N THR A 88 -12.40 -13.13 10.46
CA THR A 88 -12.32 -14.45 11.08
C THR A 88 -11.82 -14.39 12.54
N TYR A 89 -11.55 -13.20 13.07
CA TYR A 89 -11.00 -12.99 14.42
C TYR A 89 -9.67 -13.73 14.68
N LYS A 90 -8.91 -14.04 13.62
CA LYS A 90 -7.63 -14.80 13.69
C LYS A 90 -6.44 -13.87 13.49
N TYR A 91 -6.07 -13.13 14.52
CA TYR A 91 -5.09 -12.04 14.43
C TYR A 91 -4.09 -11.96 15.56
N ASN A 92 -4.15 -12.91 16.48
CA ASN A 92 -3.22 -13.00 17.59
C ASN A 92 -1.92 -13.65 17.07
N MET A 93 -1.07 -12.81 16.48
CA MET A 93 0.27 -13.19 16.00
C MET A 93 1.30 -12.28 16.68
N THR A 94 2.54 -12.75 16.78
CA THR A 94 3.65 -11.90 17.25
C THR A 94 3.98 -10.81 16.22
N ASN A 95 4.60 -9.70 16.64
CA ASN A 95 4.99 -8.61 15.72
C ASN A 95 5.92 -9.11 14.60
N TYR A 96 6.81 -10.04 14.93
CA TYR A 96 7.73 -10.62 13.97
C TYR A 96 7.00 -11.48 12.94
N GLU A 97 6.15 -12.42 13.36
CA GLU A 97 5.36 -13.25 12.44
C GLU A 97 4.47 -12.38 11.56
N CYS A 98 3.83 -11.39 12.17
CA CYS A 98 3.00 -10.44 11.46
C CYS A 98 3.74 -9.71 10.34
N PHE A 99 4.93 -9.21 10.67
CA PHE A 99 5.76 -8.48 9.72
C PHE A 99 6.23 -9.41 8.60
N MET A 100 6.63 -10.64 8.91
CA MET A 100 7.04 -11.63 7.91
C MET A 100 5.89 -11.99 6.96
N TRP A 101 4.68 -12.16 7.49
CA TRP A 101 3.46 -12.34 6.67
C TRP A 101 3.16 -11.12 5.79
N SER A 102 3.48 -9.93 6.28
CA SER A 102 3.19 -8.65 5.62
C SER A 102 4.29 -8.15 4.69
N PHE A 103 5.47 -8.76 4.73
CA PHE A 103 6.67 -8.26 4.06
C PHE A 103 6.45 -8.07 2.56
N ILE A 104 5.90 -9.09 1.90
CA ILE A 104 5.67 -9.08 0.44
C ILE A 104 4.64 -8.00 0.06
N GLY A 105 3.56 -7.88 0.83
CA GLY A 105 2.52 -6.88 0.59
C GLY A 105 3.02 -5.45 0.80
N LEU A 106 3.79 -5.22 1.86
CA LEU A 106 4.43 -3.93 2.15
C LEU A 106 5.45 -3.55 1.10
N PHE A 107 6.30 -4.49 0.68
CA PHE A 107 7.26 -4.27 -0.39
C PHE A 107 6.55 -3.91 -1.70
N ALA A 108 5.52 -4.68 -2.09
CA ALA A 108 4.75 -4.42 -3.31
C ALA A 108 4.06 -3.06 -3.29
N MET A 109 3.45 -2.66 -2.17
CA MET A 109 2.81 -1.35 -2.01
C MET A 109 3.81 -0.19 -2.16
N ASN A 110 4.98 -0.29 -1.53
CA ASN A 110 6.01 0.75 -1.62
C ASN A 110 6.61 0.83 -3.02
N THR A 111 6.83 -0.32 -3.66
CA THR A 111 7.30 -0.38 -5.05
C THR A 111 6.28 0.25 -5.99
N GLN A 112 4.99 -0.11 -5.86
CA GLN A 112 3.90 0.48 -6.62
C GLN A 112 3.87 2.01 -6.47
N THR A 113 3.98 2.52 -5.25
CA THR A 113 3.98 3.96 -4.98
C THR A 113 5.13 4.66 -5.71
N GLY A 114 6.35 4.08 -5.64
CA GLY A 114 7.50 4.61 -6.36
C GLY A 114 7.36 4.51 -7.89
N LEU A 115 6.77 3.43 -8.41
CA LEU A 115 6.50 3.26 -9.84
C LEU A 115 5.49 4.27 -10.36
N THR A 116 4.45 4.61 -9.59
CA THR A 116 3.49 5.65 -9.94
C THR A 116 4.17 7.01 -10.11
N VAL A 117 5.13 7.34 -9.25
CA VAL A 117 5.94 8.56 -9.39
C VAL A 117 6.78 8.52 -10.66
N MET A 118 7.44 7.39 -10.94
CA MET A 118 8.25 7.23 -12.15
C MET A 118 7.42 7.27 -13.43
N LEU A 119 6.19 6.76 -13.41
CA LEU A 119 5.24 6.92 -14.50
C LEU A 119 4.88 8.40 -14.71
N GLY A 120 4.68 9.18 -13.64
CA GLY A 120 4.50 10.63 -13.73
C GLY A 120 5.70 11.34 -14.36
N VAL A 121 6.92 10.98 -13.95
CA VAL A 121 8.16 11.50 -14.52
C VAL A 121 8.30 11.15 -16.00
N ASP A 122 7.98 9.91 -16.38
CA ASP A 122 8.00 9.47 -17.79
C ASP A 122 7.08 10.34 -18.66
N ARG A 123 5.86 10.63 -18.18
CA ARG A 123 4.91 11.50 -18.88
C ARG A 123 5.38 12.94 -18.95
N PHE A 124 5.95 13.45 -17.87
CA PHE A 124 6.53 14.79 -17.85
C PHE A 124 7.67 14.92 -18.88
N LEU A 125 8.59 13.96 -18.93
CA LEU A 125 9.73 13.98 -19.87
C LEU A 125 9.28 13.88 -21.33
N ALA A 126 8.23 13.09 -21.60
CA ALA A 126 7.66 12.96 -22.93
C ALA A 126 7.09 14.30 -23.45
N VAL A 127 6.49 15.11 -22.57
CA VAL A 127 5.92 16.42 -22.92
C VAL A 127 6.99 17.52 -22.93
N SER A 128 7.85 17.58 -21.92
CA SER A 128 8.80 18.68 -21.76
C SER A 128 10.02 18.58 -22.69
N GLN A 129 10.51 17.38 -23.00
CA GLN A 129 11.72 17.20 -23.81
C GLN A 129 11.60 16.06 -24.84
N PRO A 130 10.68 16.16 -25.82
CA PRO A 130 10.37 15.08 -26.77
C PRO A 130 11.58 14.63 -27.61
N TYR A 131 12.47 15.56 -27.99
CA TYR A 131 13.67 15.24 -28.78
C TYR A 131 14.68 14.38 -28.00
N LYS A 132 14.93 14.72 -26.73
CA LYS A 132 15.86 13.95 -25.87
C LYS A 132 15.24 12.61 -25.48
N TYR A 133 13.95 12.63 -25.12
CA TYR A 133 13.19 11.42 -24.78
C TYR A 133 13.28 10.36 -25.89
N ARG A 134 13.14 10.76 -27.16
CA ARG A 134 13.23 9.82 -28.29
C ARG A 134 14.63 9.24 -28.49
N LYS A 135 15.69 9.97 -28.15
CA LYS A 135 17.10 9.52 -28.32
C LYS A 135 17.59 8.55 -27.25
N TRP A 136 16.97 8.49 -26.08
CA TRP A 136 17.43 7.60 -25.02
C TRP A 136 17.28 6.13 -25.38
N HIS A 137 18.26 5.33 -24.99
CA HIS A 137 18.23 3.89 -25.19
C HIS A 137 17.23 3.23 -24.24
N SER A 138 16.24 2.51 -24.79
CA SER A 138 15.09 2.00 -24.05
C SER A 138 15.46 1.16 -22.83
N THR A 139 16.46 0.27 -22.94
CA THR A 139 16.86 -0.62 -21.84
C THR A 139 17.43 0.16 -20.65
N TYR A 140 18.37 1.08 -20.88
CA TYR A 140 18.98 1.86 -19.80
C TYR A 140 17.96 2.78 -19.13
N TYR A 141 17.03 3.33 -19.92
CA TYR A 141 15.95 4.15 -19.40
C TYR A 141 15.01 3.35 -18.48
N ILE A 142 14.58 2.15 -18.89
CA ILE A 142 13.72 1.30 -18.08
C ILE A 142 14.41 0.90 -16.77
N ILE A 143 15.69 0.53 -16.84
CA ILE A 143 16.48 0.20 -15.65
C ILE A 143 16.56 1.40 -14.70
N ALA A 144 16.83 2.60 -15.22
CA ALA A 144 16.87 3.83 -14.44
C ALA A 144 15.52 4.19 -13.78
N MET A 145 14.40 3.74 -14.36
CA MET A 145 13.06 3.94 -13.79
C MET A 145 12.65 2.87 -12.77
N ILE A 146 13.11 1.63 -12.91
CA ILE A 146 12.72 0.51 -12.03
C ILE A 146 13.60 0.42 -10.78
N ILE A 147 14.90 0.70 -10.90
CA ILE A 147 15.85 0.55 -9.79
C ILE A 147 15.51 1.46 -8.59
N PRO A 148 15.28 2.78 -8.75
CA PRO A 148 15.07 3.65 -7.60
C PRO A 148 13.82 3.32 -6.77
N PRO A 149 12.64 3.01 -7.37
CA PRO A 149 11.47 2.55 -6.61
C PRO A 149 11.73 1.29 -5.81
N ASN A 150 12.47 0.32 -6.36
CA ASN A 150 12.80 -0.92 -5.68
C ASN A 150 13.77 -0.70 -4.51
N ILE A 151 14.78 0.14 -4.69
CA ILE A 151 15.70 0.52 -3.61
C ILE A 151 14.92 1.23 -2.50
N TYR A 152 14.08 2.20 -2.85
CA TYR A 152 13.21 2.89 -1.89
C TYR A 152 12.32 1.90 -1.12
N ALA A 153 11.66 0.98 -1.83
CA ALA A 153 10.79 -0.03 -1.23
C ALA A 153 11.55 -0.98 -0.30
N PHE A 154 12.76 -1.37 -0.68
CA PHE A 154 13.61 -2.22 0.15
C PHE A 154 14.04 -1.49 1.43
N LEU A 155 14.48 -0.24 1.31
CA LEU A 155 14.92 0.57 2.46
C LEU A 155 13.78 0.83 3.46
N ILE A 156 12.61 1.24 2.97
CA ILE A 156 11.47 1.54 3.85
C ILE A 156 10.92 0.27 4.52
N THR A 157 10.91 -0.85 3.80
CA THR A 157 10.48 -2.14 4.36
C THR A 157 11.51 -2.66 5.36
N GLY A 158 12.81 -2.55 5.07
CA GLY A 158 13.89 -2.92 5.98
C GLY A 158 13.91 -2.08 7.26
N TYR A 159 13.67 -0.77 7.16
CA TYR A 159 13.49 0.09 8.33
C TYR A 159 12.28 -0.36 9.17
N GLY A 160 11.17 -0.73 8.51
CA GLY A 160 10.01 -1.31 9.18
C GLY A 160 10.31 -2.62 9.92
N PHE A 161 11.20 -3.46 9.38
CA PHE A 161 11.64 -4.70 10.02
C PHE A 161 12.46 -4.41 11.28
N TYR A 162 13.42 -3.48 11.19
CA TYR A 162 14.28 -3.09 12.31
C TYR A 162 13.45 -2.62 13.50
N GLU A 163 12.50 -1.72 13.26
CA GLU A 163 11.55 -1.24 14.29
C GLU A 163 10.68 -2.38 14.86
N ALA A 164 10.31 -3.37 14.03
CA ALA A 164 9.52 -4.51 14.49
C ALA A 164 10.35 -5.46 15.38
N THR A 165 11.66 -5.58 15.15
CA THR A 165 12.58 -6.39 15.97
C THR A 165 12.88 -5.75 17.32
N ASP A 166 12.94 -4.43 17.42
CA ASP A 166 13.14 -3.77 18.72
C ASP A 166 11.84 -3.72 19.56
N ALA A 167 10.68 -3.84 18.92
CA ALA A 167 9.36 -3.83 19.56
C ALA A 167 8.91 -5.19 20.15
N PHE A 168 9.80 -6.18 20.33
CA PHE A 168 9.47 -7.50 20.89
C PHE A 168 8.86 -7.49 22.31
N LYS A 169 8.84 -6.33 22.99
CA LYS A 169 8.26 -6.16 24.34
C LYS A 169 6.74 -5.93 24.38
N VAL A 170 6.06 -5.71 23.25
CA VAL A 170 4.62 -5.37 23.24
C VAL A 170 3.88 -6.14 22.14
N ARG A 171 2.83 -6.90 22.49
CA ARG A 171 1.98 -7.64 21.54
C ARG A 171 1.13 -6.63 20.73
N LYS A 172 1.45 -6.38 19.45
CA LYS A 172 0.65 -5.52 18.56
C LYS A 172 -0.13 -6.36 17.56
N ILE A 173 -1.26 -5.83 17.09
CA ILE A 173 -2.10 -6.52 16.11
C ILE A 173 -1.68 -6.14 14.69
N CYS A 174 -1.68 -7.10 13.76
CA CYS A 174 -1.18 -6.91 12.41
C CYS A 174 -1.74 -5.75 11.60
N TRP A 175 -2.98 -5.34 11.88
CA TRP A 175 -3.65 -4.28 11.13
C TRP A 175 -3.52 -2.90 11.80
N GLU A 176 -2.72 -2.74 12.84
CA GLU A 176 -2.66 -1.47 13.60
C GLU A 176 -2.38 -0.26 12.70
N ARG A 177 -1.55 -0.42 11.66
CA ARG A 177 -1.28 0.63 10.66
C ARG A 177 -2.50 0.94 9.78
N ASP A 178 -3.27 -0.07 9.39
CA ASP A 178 -4.52 0.12 8.64
C ASP A 178 -5.58 0.84 9.49
N LEU A 179 -5.63 0.56 10.80
CA LEU A 179 -6.52 1.23 11.75
C LEU A 179 -6.19 2.73 11.87
N LEU A 180 -4.90 3.07 11.93
CA LEU A 180 -4.42 4.44 11.99
C LEU A 180 -4.75 5.21 10.69
N PHE A 181 -4.61 4.56 9.54
CA PHE A 181 -4.98 5.11 8.24
C PHE A 181 -6.49 5.33 8.13
N ALA A 182 -7.30 4.34 8.52
CA ALA A 182 -8.75 4.44 8.56
C ALA A 182 -9.22 5.63 9.43
N LYS A 183 -8.63 5.82 10.62
CA LYS A 183 -8.90 6.97 11.48
C LYS A 183 -8.60 8.31 10.82
N LYS A 184 -7.45 8.42 10.14
CA LYS A 184 -7.09 9.64 9.42
C LYS A 184 -8.10 9.95 8.31
N ILE A 185 -8.54 8.93 7.56
CA ILE A 185 -9.58 9.11 6.54
C ILE A 185 -10.91 9.52 7.18
N THR A 186 -11.35 8.86 8.25
CA THR A 186 -12.59 9.23 8.94
C THR A 186 -12.53 10.65 9.49
N GLN A 187 -11.40 11.09 10.05
CA GLN A 187 -11.21 12.48 10.48
C GLN A 187 -11.32 13.46 9.30
N ILE A 188 -10.70 13.14 8.16
CA ILE A 188 -10.79 13.98 6.95
C ILE A 188 -12.25 14.05 6.47
N VAL A 189 -12.97 12.93 6.42
CA VAL A 189 -14.37 12.89 5.99
C VAL A 189 -15.26 13.70 6.94
N ILE A 190 -15.06 13.58 8.26
CA ILE A 190 -15.79 14.36 9.27
C ILE A 190 -15.46 15.85 9.15
N GLU A 191 -14.20 16.22 8.89
CA GLU A 191 -13.86 17.63 8.63
C GLU A 191 -14.55 18.13 7.37
N PHE A 192 -14.55 17.36 6.28
CA PHE A 192 -15.25 17.74 5.05
C PHE A 192 -16.76 17.88 5.25
N GLU A 193 -17.37 17.04 6.07
CA GLU A 193 -18.79 17.10 6.41
C GLU A 193 -19.12 18.31 7.29
N LYS A 194 -18.17 18.79 8.10
CA LYS A 194 -18.31 20.02 8.89
C LYS A 194 -18.25 21.30 8.05
N TYR A 195 -17.71 21.24 6.83
CA TYR A 195 -17.67 22.34 5.87
C TYR A 195 -18.84 22.32 4.86
N ARG A 196 -19.73 21.33 4.95
CA ARG A 196 -21.00 21.27 4.21
C ARG A 196 -22.13 21.79 5.09
#